data_AF-A0A9P6HXK4-F1
#
_entry.id   AF-A0A9P6HXK4-F1
#
_cell.length_a   1.000
_cell.length_b   1.000
_cell.length_c   1.000
_cell.angle_alpha   90.00
_cell.angle_beta   90.00
_cell.angle_gamma   90.00
#
_symmetry.space_group_name_H-M   'P 1'
#
loop_
_entity.id
_entity.type
_entity.pdbx_description
1 polymer ?
#
loop_
_entity_poly.entity_id
_entity_poly.type
_entity_poly.pdbx_seq_one_letter_code
_entity_poly.pdbx_strand_id
1 'polypeptide(L)'
;MPWIPTLNKAGALFSAFPAGWATTFSCIVQLESGSLDVSPDACKKVMALSVGDSLYVAVPLLCDPIEEPSPYEVRRIRGNVGTPGIAMLIPPAQLEPPEYDMNTWNIINHEPYDGRQEDSFQATSLHMSFTGFTLPVDLRTRGLRDTELYYMETRVTVHDHGAEISDLDILGSLENKNFRRIPACQHDKSFSRGPNKAVAHNSMLTMVDNWFELLDDPERAAVARSSGNWLGRLSLAVVGLQLGYHVIIVPHDFCWPCIQDYWKYVRFRNSTVSFDTVHVQSLASRGPTKNVPNARWAAFNDVDPLAVSEKEALKESSGDDAASVDAINPYIRDLYAPLETPSEESQPIGETLRMMQDRAQSAETKAQKSTDTSDDSEQMLKEMGEGRVIIIC
;
A
#
# COMPACT_ATOMS: atom_id res chain seq x y z
N MET A 1 -9.91 33.06 -11.56
CA MET A 1 -10.94 32.20 -10.97
C MET A 1 -10.20 31.10 -10.24
N PRO A 2 -10.66 30.63 -9.07
CA PRO A 2 -10.12 29.44 -8.41
C PRO A 2 -10.00 28.27 -9.40
N TRP A 3 -8.98 27.43 -9.28
CA TRP A 3 -8.95 26.14 -9.91
C TRP A 3 -10.11 25.33 -9.35
N ILE A 4 -11.09 25.06 -10.20
CA ILE A 4 -12.22 24.20 -9.91
C ILE A 4 -12.04 22.99 -10.83
N PRO A 5 -12.09 21.75 -10.31
CA PRO A 5 -12.10 20.57 -11.15
C PRO A 5 -13.13 20.74 -12.26
N THR A 6 -12.78 20.43 -13.50
CA THR A 6 -13.72 20.51 -14.62
C THR A 6 -14.90 19.57 -14.35
N LEU A 7 -16.02 20.16 -13.92
CA LEU A 7 -17.29 19.47 -13.78
C LEU A 7 -17.70 18.93 -15.15
N ASN A 8 -17.60 17.61 -15.33
CA ASN A 8 -18.39 16.96 -16.37
C ASN A 8 -19.86 17.30 -16.08
N LYS A 9 -20.53 17.90 -17.07
CA LYS A 9 -21.90 18.45 -17.01
C LYS A 9 -22.98 17.37 -16.83
N ALA A 10 -22.84 16.47 -15.88
CA ALA A 10 -23.81 15.44 -15.54
C ALA A 10 -24.07 15.44 -14.03
N GLY A 11 -24.98 16.31 -13.60
CA GLY A 11 -25.96 16.00 -12.54
C GLY A 11 -25.51 15.84 -11.08
N ALA A 12 -24.25 16.02 -10.71
CA ALA A 12 -23.84 15.90 -9.31
C ALA A 12 -23.59 17.26 -8.65
N LEU A 13 -24.66 17.92 -8.18
CA LEU A 13 -24.54 18.96 -7.16
C LEU A 13 -24.09 18.27 -5.86
N PHE A 14 -22.83 18.46 -5.49
CA PHE A 14 -22.20 17.94 -4.26
C PHE A 14 -21.91 16.43 -4.20
N SER A 15 -21.21 15.86 -5.19
CA SER A 15 -20.50 14.59 -4.98
C SER A 15 -19.09 14.85 -4.46
N ALA A 16 -18.62 14.05 -3.50
CA ALA A 16 -17.21 14.01 -3.12
C ALA A 16 -16.37 13.69 -4.36
N PHE A 17 -15.52 14.61 -4.78
CA PHE A 17 -14.60 14.37 -5.90
C PHE A 17 -13.50 13.43 -5.41
N PRO A 18 -13.08 12.44 -6.23
CA PRO A 18 -11.86 11.70 -5.94
C PRO A 18 -10.69 12.69 -6.01
N ALA A 19 -10.25 13.15 -4.84
CA ALA A 19 -9.08 14.00 -4.67
C ALA A 19 -7.88 13.11 -4.34
N GLY A 20 -6.72 13.41 -4.93
CA GLY A 20 -5.44 12.93 -4.43
C GLY A 20 -4.84 13.94 -3.45
N TRP A 21 -3.71 13.61 -2.84
CA TRP A 21 -2.95 14.55 -2.00
C TRP A 21 -2.59 15.81 -2.76
N ALA A 22 -2.32 15.72 -4.07
CA ALA A 22 -1.96 16.86 -4.89
C ALA A 22 -3.09 17.89 -4.99
N THR A 23 -4.34 17.42 -5.13
CA THR A 23 -5.53 18.27 -5.09
C THR A 23 -5.73 18.85 -3.70
N THR A 24 -5.52 18.04 -2.66
CA THR A 24 -5.63 18.47 -1.26
C THR A 24 -4.63 19.58 -0.94
N PHE A 25 -3.38 19.43 -1.37
CA PHE A 25 -2.34 20.46 -1.21
C PHE A 25 -2.68 21.74 -1.97
N SER A 26 -3.16 21.64 -3.22
CA SER A 26 -3.64 22.81 -3.98
C SER A 26 -4.73 23.57 -3.21
N CYS A 27 -5.72 22.85 -2.65
CA CYS A 27 -6.76 23.46 -1.83
C CYS A 27 -6.20 24.10 -0.56
N ILE A 28 -5.27 23.44 0.14
CA ILE A 28 -4.63 23.98 1.34
C ILE A 28 -3.89 25.28 1.00
N VAL A 29 -3.11 25.32 -0.09
CA VAL A 29 -2.40 26.53 -0.53
C VAL A 29 -3.38 27.68 -0.76
N GLN A 30 -4.50 27.42 -1.43
CA GLN A 30 -5.51 28.45 -1.68
C GLN A 30 -6.18 28.95 -0.40
N LEU A 31 -6.50 28.03 0.54
CA LEU A 31 -7.15 28.39 1.80
C LEU A 31 -6.21 29.17 2.73
N GLU A 32 -4.94 28.77 2.82
CA GLU A 32 -3.94 29.42 3.67
C GLU A 32 -3.47 30.76 3.11
N SER A 33 -3.32 30.87 1.79
CA SER A 33 -2.91 32.13 1.15
C SER A 33 -4.06 33.10 0.90
N GLY A 34 -5.30 32.60 0.83
CA GLY A 34 -6.49 33.38 0.48
C GLY A 34 -6.60 33.81 -0.99
N SER A 35 -5.53 33.66 -1.79
CA SER A 35 -5.51 34.14 -3.17
C SER A 35 -4.68 33.32 -4.16
N LEU A 36 -3.73 32.50 -3.69
CA LEU A 36 -2.87 31.75 -4.60
C LEU A 36 -3.60 30.52 -5.12
N ASP A 37 -3.67 30.44 -6.45
CA ASP A 37 -4.37 29.38 -7.15
C ASP A 37 -3.36 28.49 -7.87
N VAL A 38 -3.12 27.31 -7.31
CA VAL A 38 -2.10 26.36 -7.79
C VAL A 38 -2.78 25.18 -8.43
N SER A 39 -2.41 24.85 -9.66
CA SER A 39 -2.90 23.60 -10.29
C SER A 39 -2.44 22.38 -9.48
N PRO A 40 -3.29 21.36 -9.24
CA PRO A 40 -2.87 20.11 -8.61
C PRO A 40 -1.69 19.43 -9.33
N ASP A 41 -1.51 19.67 -10.64
CA ASP A 41 -0.34 19.14 -11.37
C ASP A 41 0.99 19.62 -10.79
N ALA A 42 1.04 20.86 -10.27
CA ALA A 42 2.21 21.41 -9.57
C ALA A 42 2.45 20.73 -8.22
N CYS A 43 1.43 20.11 -7.63
CA CYS A 43 1.50 19.45 -6.33
C CYS A 43 1.79 17.94 -6.41
N LYS A 44 1.94 17.35 -7.61
CA LYS A 44 2.07 15.90 -7.78
C LYS A 44 3.27 15.29 -7.05
N LYS A 45 4.41 15.98 -7.08
CA LYS A 45 5.66 15.55 -6.43
C LYS A 45 5.85 16.14 -5.03
N VAL A 46 4.86 16.88 -4.53
CA VAL A 46 4.96 17.52 -3.22
C VAL A 46 4.62 16.50 -2.17
N MET A 47 5.52 16.33 -1.21
CA MET A 47 5.32 15.43 -0.07
C MET A 47 4.78 16.16 1.16
N ALA A 48 5.07 17.46 1.27
CA ALA A 48 4.57 18.31 2.34
C ALA A 48 4.52 19.79 1.95
N LEU A 49 3.71 20.57 2.67
CA LEU A 49 3.68 22.03 2.62
C LEU A 49 4.10 22.60 3.96
N SER A 50 4.91 23.66 3.95
CA SER A 50 5.16 24.49 5.14
C SER A 50 4.48 25.84 4.95
N VAL A 51 3.55 26.16 5.84
CA VAL A 51 2.82 27.44 5.84
C VAL A 51 2.68 27.96 7.27
N GLY A 52 3.18 29.16 7.53
CA GLY A 52 3.08 29.78 8.86
C GLY A 52 3.78 28.95 9.94
N ASP A 53 3.00 28.39 10.87
CA ASP A 53 3.45 27.51 11.96
C ASP A 53 3.09 26.03 11.75
N SER A 54 2.75 25.67 10.51
CA SER A 54 2.16 24.39 10.15
C SER A 54 2.91 23.68 9.03
N LEU A 55 3.11 22.37 9.22
CA LEU A 55 3.54 21.43 8.20
C LEU A 55 2.36 20.53 7.83
N TYR A 56 1.91 20.58 6.58
CA TYR A 56 0.91 19.67 6.03
C TYR A 56 1.63 18.56 5.28
N VAL A 57 1.57 17.33 5.78
CA VAL A 57 2.36 16.21 5.27
C VAL A 57 1.44 15.12 4.72
N ALA A 58 1.77 14.56 3.56
CA ALA A 58 1.05 13.42 3.02
C ALA A 58 1.19 12.22 3.98
N VAL A 59 0.07 11.58 4.31
CA VAL A 59 0.04 10.53 5.35
C VAL A 59 0.95 9.32 5.10
N PRO A 60 1.22 8.88 3.85
CA PRO A 60 2.16 7.79 3.63
C PRO A 60 3.58 8.02 4.20
N LEU A 61 3.97 9.28 4.50
CA LEU A 61 5.24 9.59 5.18
C LEU A 61 5.18 9.41 6.71
N LEU A 62 3.98 9.24 7.27
CA LEU A 62 3.70 9.31 8.72
C LEU A 62 2.96 8.07 9.24
N CYS A 63 2.84 7.02 8.43
CA CYS A 63 2.15 5.80 8.82
C CYS A 63 2.97 4.57 8.46
N ASP A 64 2.58 3.45 9.04
CA ASP A 64 3.13 2.16 8.67
C ASP A 64 2.80 1.86 7.20
N PRO A 65 3.75 1.37 6.40
CA PRO A 65 3.46 0.97 5.02
C PRO A 65 2.50 -0.22 4.91
N ILE A 66 2.20 -0.97 5.99
CA ILE A 66 1.10 -1.95 6.01
C ILE A 66 -0.27 -1.27 5.97
N GLU A 67 -0.38 -0.04 6.46
CA GLU A 67 -1.60 0.76 6.38
C GLU A 67 -1.84 1.20 4.93
N GLU A 68 -3.12 1.36 4.58
CA GLU A 68 -3.56 1.88 3.29
C GLU A 68 -4.31 3.20 3.53
N PRO A 69 -3.58 4.32 3.73
CA PRO A 69 -4.19 5.61 3.98
C PRO A 69 -4.97 6.06 2.75
N SER A 70 -5.97 6.92 2.96
CA SER A 70 -6.74 7.45 1.84
C SER A 70 -5.86 8.32 0.94
N PRO A 71 -6.01 8.29 -0.40
CA PRO A 71 -5.13 9.03 -1.31
C PRO A 71 -5.10 10.56 -1.12
N TYR A 72 -6.10 11.11 -0.44
CA TYR A 72 -6.24 12.54 -0.10
C TYR A 72 -5.86 12.86 1.35
N GLU A 73 -5.44 11.87 2.14
CA GLU A 73 -5.17 12.08 3.56
C GLU A 73 -3.87 12.88 3.74
N VAL A 74 -4.01 14.05 4.37
CA VAL A 74 -2.92 14.95 4.72
C VAL A 74 -3.05 15.26 6.21
N ARG A 75 -1.95 15.17 6.95
CA ARG A 75 -1.92 15.48 8.39
C ARG A 75 -1.18 16.79 8.63
N ARG A 76 -1.75 17.62 9.50
CA ARG A 76 -1.10 18.84 9.99
C ARG A 76 -0.25 18.52 11.20
N ILE A 77 1.03 18.85 11.13
CA ILE A 77 2.00 18.84 12.22
C ILE A 77 2.33 20.29 12.56
N ARG A 78 2.49 20.60 13.85
CA ARG A 78 2.92 21.93 14.28
C ARG A 78 4.43 22.07 14.07
N GLY A 79 4.85 23.10 13.35
CA GLY A 79 6.23 23.35 12.97
C GLY A 79 6.31 24.05 11.61
N ASN A 80 7.47 24.60 11.27
CA ASN A 80 7.73 25.18 9.95
C ASN A 80 9.19 24.95 9.55
N VAL A 81 9.52 25.23 8.30
CA VAL A 81 10.89 25.12 7.77
C VAL A 81 11.74 26.38 8.01
N GLY A 82 11.25 27.34 8.80
CA GLY A 82 12.00 28.54 9.19
C GLY A 82 12.13 29.62 8.10
N THR A 83 11.42 29.52 7.00
CA THR A 83 11.45 30.49 5.89
C THR A 83 10.09 31.16 5.69
N PRO A 84 10.05 32.43 5.20
CA PRO A 84 8.81 33.10 4.85
C PRO A 84 8.15 32.48 3.61
N GLY A 85 6.85 32.70 3.47
CA GLY A 85 6.03 32.19 2.36
C GLY A 85 5.53 30.76 2.56
N ILE A 86 5.07 30.15 1.47
CA ILE A 86 4.61 28.76 1.39
C ILE A 86 5.70 27.95 0.70
N ALA A 87 6.31 27.01 1.44
CA ALA A 87 7.28 26.08 0.88
C ALA A 87 6.59 24.77 0.50
N MET A 88 6.70 24.39 -0.77
CA MET A 88 6.26 23.10 -1.31
C MET A 88 7.45 22.14 -1.27
N LEU A 89 7.47 21.24 -0.30
CA LEU A 89 8.59 20.31 -0.10
C LEU A 89 8.53 19.19 -1.13
N ILE A 90 9.59 19.07 -1.93
CA ILE A 90 9.74 18.05 -2.98
C ILE A 90 10.99 17.21 -2.74
N PRO A 91 10.98 15.91 -3.08
CA PRO A 91 12.19 15.10 -3.03
C PRO A 91 13.22 15.59 -4.05
N PRO A 92 14.53 15.33 -3.83
CA PRO A 92 15.56 15.67 -4.79
C PRO A 92 15.38 14.92 -6.10
N ALA A 93 15.85 15.52 -7.20
CA ALA A 93 15.73 14.91 -8.53
C ALA A 93 16.57 13.62 -8.67
N GLN A 94 17.66 13.53 -7.92
CA GLN A 94 18.53 12.38 -7.84
C GLN A 94 18.72 12.02 -6.37
N LEU A 95 18.34 10.80 -6.00
CA LEU A 95 18.55 10.25 -4.68
C LEU A 95 19.99 9.75 -4.57
N GLU A 96 20.63 10.02 -3.45
CA GLU A 96 21.93 9.43 -3.15
C GLU A 96 21.75 7.92 -2.91
N PRO A 97 22.50 7.07 -3.64
CA PRO A 97 22.43 5.63 -3.43
C PRO A 97 22.91 5.32 -2.00
N PRO A 98 22.52 4.17 -1.44
CA PRO A 98 22.98 3.79 -0.12
C PRO A 98 24.50 3.81 -0.01
N GLU A 99 25.03 4.45 1.05
CA GLU A 99 26.47 4.62 1.22
C GLU A 99 27.10 3.38 1.87
N TYR A 100 28.22 2.93 1.32
CA TYR A 100 29.08 1.92 1.92
C TYR A 100 30.33 2.61 2.49
N ASP A 101 30.49 2.62 3.82
CA ASP A 101 31.79 2.97 4.38
C ASP A 101 32.75 1.79 4.17
N MET A 102 33.56 1.87 3.12
CA MET A 102 34.59 0.89 2.77
C MET A 102 35.67 0.73 3.86
N ASN A 103 35.72 1.64 4.85
CA ASN A 103 36.66 1.57 5.95
C ASN A 103 36.11 0.80 7.16
N THR A 104 34.82 0.52 7.20
CA THR A 104 34.23 -0.36 8.21
C THR A 104 34.10 -1.78 7.65
N TRP A 105 34.80 -2.74 8.27
CA TRP A 105 34.57 -4.14 8.00
C TRP A 105 33.29 -4.57 8.74
N ASN A 106 32.16 -4.51 8.06
CA ASN A 106 30.91 -5.06 8.56
C ASN A 106 30.84 -6.54 8.16
N ILE A 107 30.63 -7.41 9.15
CA ILE A 107 30.42 -8.83 8.89
C ILE A 107 28.97 -8.96 8.38
N ILE A 108 28.83 -9.27 7.09
CA ILE A 108 27.53 -9.57 6.47
C ILE A 108 27.34 -11.08 6.54
N ASN A 109 26.43 -11.52 7.39
CA ASN A 109 26.10 -12.94 7.53
C ASN A 109 24.67 -13.15 7.04
N HIS A 110 24.53 -13.62 5.80
CA HIS A 110 23.27 -14.07 5.22
C HIS A 110 22.82 -15.40 5.85
N GLU A 111 22.53 -15.36 7.15
CA GLU A 111 22.13 -16.54 7.92
C GLU A 111 20.73 -17.03 7.51
N PRO A 112 20.46 -18.34 7.61
CA PRO A 112 19.14 -18.88 7.35
C PRO A 112 18.10 -18.32 8.33
N TYR A 113 16.90 -18.04 7.82
CA TYR A 113 15.82 -17.51 8.65
C TYR A 113 15.44 -18.48 9.79
N ASP A 114 15.43 -17.95 11.02
CA ASP A 114 15.26 -18.72 12.25
C ASP A 114 13.79 -18.94 12.66
N GLY A 115 12.85 -18.39 11.90
CA GLY A 115 11.42 -18.49 12.18
C GLY A 115 10.89 -17.47 13.18
N ARG A 116 11.73 -16.57 13.70
CA ARG A 116 11.37 -15.60 14.74
C ARG A 116 10.99 -14.25 14.11
N GLN A 117 10.07 -13.56 14.76
CA GLN A 117 9.70 -12.18 14.44
C GLN A 117 10.35 -11.30 15.50
N GLU A 118 11.44 -10.65 15.14
CA GLU A 118 12.20 -9.76 16.01
C GLU A 118 12.23 -8.36 15.38
N ASP A 119 12.68 -7.37 16.15
CA ASP A 119 12.97 -6.03 15.65
C ASP A 119 14.46 -5.80 15.72
N SER A 120 15.14 -6.01 14.59
CA SER A 120 16.56 -5.81 14.43
C SER A 120 16.91 -4.36 14.04
N PHE A 121 15.89 -3.55 13.73
CA PHE A 121 16.02 -2.19 13.20
C PHE A 121 15.62 -1.10 14.20
N GLN A 122 15.72 -1.39 15.51
CA GLN A 122 15.32 -0.49 16.61
C GLN A 122 16.00 0.88 16.60
N ALA A 123 17.22 0.96 16.08
CA ALA A 123 18.00 2.19 16.00
C ALA A 123 17.71 3.02 14.74
N THR A 124 16.75 2.58 13.91
CA THR A 124 16.36 3.28 12.69
C THR A 124 15.66 4.60 13.03
N SER A 125 16.11 5.69 12.42
CA SER A 125 15.45 7.00 12.46
C SER A 125 15.31 7.59 11.06
N LEU A 126 14.35 8.51 10.89
CA LEU A 126 14.20 9.31 9.69
C LEU A 126 14.57 10.75 9.97
N HIS A 127 15.40 11.32 9.12
CA HIS A 127 15.87 12.69 9.23
C HIS A 127 15.44 13.47 7.99
N MET A 128 14.97 14.69 8.20
CA MET A 128 14.60 15.60 7.11
C MET A 128 15.63 16.73 7.05
N SER A 129 16.16 17.00 5.87
CA SER A 129 17.11 18.08 5.63
C SER A 129 16.79 18.81 4.31
N PHE A 130 17.33 20.00 4.13
CA PHE A 130 17.11 20.82 2.94
C PHE A 130 18.42 20.96 2.17
N THR A 131 18.37 20.81 0.84
CA THR A 131 19.56 20.98 -0.01
C THR A 131 19.91 22.45 -0.24
N GLY A 132 18.97 23.36 0.09
CA GLY A 132 19.05 24.78 -0.20
C GLY A 132 18.55 25.15 -1.60
N PHE A 133 18.25 24.16 -2.46
CA PHE A 133 17.64 24.42 -3.75
C PHE A 133 16.18 24.85 -3.58
N THR A 134 15.85 26.01 -4.16
CA THR A 134 14.49 26.55 -4.18
C THR A 134 14.13 27.03 -5.58
N LEU A 135 12.86 26.86 -5.96
CA LEU A 135 12.35 27.26 -7.27
C LEU A 135 10.99 27.94 -7.11
N PRO A 136 10.83 29.23 -7.49
CA PRO A 136 9.54 29.89 -7.41
C PRO A 136 8.51 29.20 -8.31
N VAL A 137 7.27 29.10 -7.83
CA VAL A 137 6.16 28.57 -8.63
C VAL A 137 5.62 29.68 -9.53
N ASP A 138 5.59 29.46 -10.84
CA ASP A 138 4.98 30.42 -11.77
C ASP A 138 3.45 30.35 -11.69
N LEU A 139 2.86 31.31 -10.98
CA LEU A 139 1.42 31.50 -10.83
C LEU A 139 0.78 32.29 -11.98
N ARG A 140 1.55 32.62 -13.03
CA ARG A 140 1.11 33.41 -14.20
C ARG A 140 0.44 34.73 -13.85
N THR A 141 0.68 35.25 -12.64
CA THR A 141 0.14 36.49 -12.12
C THR A 141 1.22 37.57 -12.19
N ARG A 142 0.92 38.70 -12.85
CA ARG A 142 1.86 39.82 -12.99
C ARG A 142 1.70 40.79 -11.82
N GLY A 143 2.82 41.27 -11.27
CA GLY A 143 2.84 42.38 -10.30
C GLY A 143 3.04 42.01 -8.84
N LEU A 144 3.12 40.72 -8.49
CA LEU A 144 3.59 40.27 -7.18
C LEU A 144 5.11 40.42 -7.10
N ARG A 145 5.61 41.08 -6.05
CA ARG A 145 7.05 41.30 -5.84
C ARG A 145 7.69 40.27 -4.93
N ASP A 146 6.90 39.70 -4.02
CA ASP A 146 7.37 38.69 -3.05
C ASP A 146 7.09 37.28 -3.58
N THR A 147 8.03 36.36 -3.39
CA THR A 147 7.83 34.94 -3.70
C THR A 147 7.05 34.32 -2.56
N GLU A 148 5.72 34.35 -2.67
CA GLU A 148 4.82 33.79 -1.66
C GLU A 148 4.75 32.25 -1.73
N LEU A 149 5.16 31.65 -2.86
CA LEU A 149 5.08 30.21 -3.11
C LEU A 149 6.29 29.71 -3.91
N TYR A 150 6.96 28.67 -3.42
CA TYR A 150 8.13 28.08 -4.06
C TYR A 150 8.27 26.60 -3.72
N TYR A 151 8.91 25.84 -4.60
CA TYR A 151 9.42 24.53 -4.27
C TYR A 151 10.68 24.64 -3.42
N MET A 152 10.79 23.78 -2.42
CA MET A 152 11.98 23.60 -1.62
C MET A 152 12.39 22.13 -1.70
N GLU A 153 13.57 21.88 -2.25
CA GLU A 153 14.11 20.53 -2.32
C GLU A 153 14.51 20.05 -0.93
N THR A 154 13.94 18.91 -0.54
CA THR A 154 13.98 18.36 0.81
C THR A 154 14.36 16.90 0.72
N ARG A 155 15.42 16.51 1.42
CA ARG A 155 15.89 15.13 1.55
C ARG A 155 15.26 14.52 2.78
N VAL A 156 14.71 13.30 2.63
CA VAL A 156 14.32 12.45 3.75
C VAL A 156 15.29 11.28 3.75
N THR A 157 16.13 11.18 4.77
CA THR A 157 17.16 10.15 4.88
C THR A 157 16.83 9.17 5.99
N VAL A 158 17.12 7.90 5.74
CA VAL A 158 17.14 6.89 6.80
C VAL A 158 18.51 6.85 7.45
N HIS A 159 18.50 6.80 8.77
CA HIS A 159 19.68 6.69 9.61
C HIS A 159 19.60 5.42 10.43
N ASP A 160 20.75 4.80 10.67
CA ASP A 160 20.91 3.69 11.60
C ASP A 160 22.01 4.02 12.60
N HIS A 161 21.70 3.91 13.89
CA HIS A 161 22.62 4.32 14.96
C HIS A 161 23.20 5.74 14.79
N GLY A 162 22.46 6.63 14.11
CA GLY A 162 22.86 8.01 13.82
C GLY A 162 23.79 8.18 12.61
N ALA A 163 24.10 7.11 11.88
CA ALA A 163 24.79 7.16 10.60
C ALA A 163 23.76 7.16 9.45
N GLU A 164 24.00 7.99 8.43
CA GLU A 164 23.15 8.05 7.25
C GLU A 164 23.30 6.78 6.41
N ILE A 165 22.18 6.22 5.96
CA ILE A 165 22.16 5.02 5.12
C ILE A 165 21.79 5.38 3.68
N SER A 166 20.64 6.05 3.46
CA SER A 166 20.17 6.40 2.10
C SER A 166 19.06 7.46 2.10
N ASP A 167 18.93 8.17 0.99
CA ASP A 167 17.77 8.99 0.66
C ASP A 167 16.53 8.14 0.35
N LEU A 168 15.36 8.61 0.77
CA LEU A 168 14.07 7.93 0.59
C LEU A 168 13.14 8.70 -0.35
N ASP A 169 12.69 8.04 -1.42
CA ASP A 169 11.50 8.45 -2.18
C ASP A 169 10.29 7.61 -1.73
N ILE A 170 9.69 8.02 -0.61
CA ILE A 170 8.60 7.27 0.02
C ILE A 170 7.38 7.19 -0.89
N LEU A 171 6.93 8.32 -1.44
CA LEU A 171 5.71 8.36 -2.26
C LEU A 171 5.89 7.57 -3.56
N GLY A 172 7.00 7.77 -4.27
CA GLY A 172 7.28 7.03 -5.51
C GLY A 172 7.47 5.53 -5.26
N SER A 173 8.09 5.16 -4.15
CA SER A 173 8.30 3.74 -3.79
C SER A 173 7.00 3.05 -3.43
N LEU A 174 6.11 3.65 -2.64
CA LEU A 174 4.85 3.01 -2.25
C LEU A 174 3.85 2.86 -3.42
N GLU A 175 4.02 3.62 -4.51
CA GLU A 175 3.28 3.46 -5.76
C GLU A 175 3.89 2.37 -6.69
N ASN A 176 5.07 1.83 -6.34
CA ASN A 176 5.77 0.86 -7.17
C ASN A 176 4.99 -0.46 -7.29
N LYS A 177 4.96 -1.04 -8.50
CA LYS A 177 4.29 -2.32 -8.78
C LYS A 177 4.92 -3.50 -8.05
N ASN A 178 6.19 -3.37 -7.64
CA ASN A 178 6.93 -4.37 -6.88
C ASN A 178 6.60 -4.33 -5.38
N PHE A 179 5.86 -3.33 -4.92
CA PHE A 179 5.42 -3.20 -3.54
C PHE A 179 4.06 -3.87 -3.33
N ARG A 180 3.98 -4.75 -2.33
CA ARG A 180 2.79 -5.53 -2.00
C ARG A 180 2.52 -5.57 -0.51
N ARG A 181 1.24 -5.49 -0.15
CA ARG A 181 0.72 -5.67 1.21
C ARG A 181 -0.02 -7.00 1.27
N ILE A 182 0.27 -7.82 2.27
CA ILE A 182 -0.53 -9.01 2.57
C ILE A 182 -1.61 -8.62 3.58
N PRO A 183 -2.90 -8.92 3.30
CA PRO A 183 -3.98 -8.61 4.22
C PRO A 183 -3.85 -9.40 5.52
N ALA A 184 -4.57 -8.95 6.56
CA ALA A 184 -4.64 -9.65 7.83
C ALA A 184 -5.05 -11.11 7.65
N CYS A 185 -4.39 -11.99 8.41
CA CYS A 185 -4.56 -13.42 8.32
C CYS A 185 -5.97 -13.86 8.75
N GLN A 186 -6.67 -14.60 7.90
CA GLN A 186 -7.96 -15.23 8.24
C GLN A 186 -7.82 -16.68 8.74
N HIS A 187 -6.60 -17.23 8.73
CA HIS A 187 -6.33 -18.56 9.26
C HIS A 187 -6.38 -18.56 10.80
N ASP A 188 -6.61 -19.74 11.38
CA ASP A 188 -6.68 -19.88 12.83
C ASP A 188 -5.38 -19.38 13.49
N LYS A 189 -5.52 -18.53 14.52
CA LYS A 189 -4.41 -17.86 15.23
C LYS A 189 -3.47 -18.85 15.91
N SER A 190 -3.84 -20.12 16.01
CA SER A 190 -2.95 -21.20 16.41
C SER A 190 -1.74 -21.37 15.49
N PHE A 191 -1.81 -20.91 14.23
CA PHE A 191 -0.70 -20.93 13.27
C PHE A 191 0.23 -19.69 13.38
N SER A 192 -0.20 -18.61 14.03
CA SER A 192 0.48 -17.30 14.00
C SER A 192 1.33 -17.01 15.26
N ARG A 193 1.39 -17.91 16.25
CA ARG A 193 1.95 -17.57 17.60
C ARG A 193 3.21 -18.32 18.02
N GLY A 194 3.89 -19.01 17.11
CA GLY A 194 5.16 -19.67 17.41
C GLY A 194 6.11 -19.63 16.23
N PRO A 195 7.42 -19.85 16.47
CA PRO A 195 8.37 -20.01 15.37
C PRO A 195 7.85 -21.10 14.46
N ASN A 196 7.58 -20.76 13.20
CA ASN A 196 7.04 -21.74 12.28
C ASN A 196 8.12 -22.78 12.00
N LYS A 197 8.05 -23.93 12.67
CA LYS A 197 9.03 -25.02 12.54
C LYS A 197 9.19 -25.52 11.10
N ALA A 198 8.18 -25.31 10.24
CA ALA A 198 8.26 -25.69 8.83
C ALA A 198 9.13 -24.73 8.00
N VAL A 199 9.36 -23.50 8.48
CA VAL A 199 10.11 -22.45 7.78
C VAL A 199 11.40 -22.08 8.52
N ALA A 200 11.46 -22.34 9.84
CA ALA A 200 12.66 -22.20 10.64
C ALA A 200 13.79 -23.07 10.09
N HIS A 201 14.96 -22.48 9.88
CA HIS A 201 16.14 -23.10 9.28
C HIS A 201 15.97 -23.56 7.81
N ASN A 202 15.00 -23.00 7.09
CA ASN A 202 14.94 -23.22 5.66
C ASN A 202 16.09 -22.48 4.98
N SER A 203 16.99 -23.22 4.34
CA SER A 203 18.14 -22.62 3.63
C SER A 203 17.73 -21.72 2.47
N MET A 204 16.49 -21.78 2.00
CA MET A 204 15.99 -20.93 0.91
C MET A 204 15.55 -19.54 1.36
N LEU A 205 15.50 -19.29 2.68
CA LEU A 205 15.25 -17.96 3.23
C LEU A 205 16.45 -17.47 4.03
N THR A 206 16.84 -16.25 3.74
CA THR A 206 17.88 -15.54 4.47
C THR A 206 17.22 -14.54 5.42
N MET A 207 17.74 -14.38 6.63
CA MET A 207 17.33 -13.28 7.51
C MET A 207 18.14 -12.02 7.19
N VAL A 208 17.47 -10.87 7.27
CA VAL A 208 18.10 -9.54 7.14
C VAL A 208 17.88 -8.80 8.46
N ASP A 209 18.96 -8.66 9.22
CA ASP A 209 18.98 -8.09 10.56
C ASP A 209 19.70 -6.75 10.66
N ASN A 210 20.43 -6.37 9.62
CA ASN A 210 21.08 -5.07 9.55
C ASN A 210 20.99 -4.50 8.13
N TRP A 211 21.27 -3.21 8.01
CA TRP A 211 21.23 -2.53 6.71
C TRP A 211 22.23 -3.11 5.72
N PHE A 212 23.42 -3.53 6.15
CA PHE A 212 24.43 -4.08 5.24
C PHE A 212 23.97 -5.39 4.58
N GLU A 213 23.21 -6.23 5.28
CA GLU A 213 22.58 -7.44 4.72
C GLU A 213 21.45 -7.12 3.72
N LEU A 214 20.80 -5.95 3.82
CA LEU A 214 19.84 -5.51 2.81
C LEU A 214 20.55 -4.94 1.56
N LEU A 215 21.61 -4.18 1.79
CA LEU A 215 22.36 -3.49 0.75
C LEU A 215 23.19 -4.47 -0.08
N ASP A 216 23.77 -5.48 0.55
CA ASP A 216 24.40 -6.61 -0.12
C ASP A 216 23.33 -7.59 -0.62
N ASP A 217 23.24 -7.74 -1.95
CA ASP A 217 22.17 -8.47 -2.63
C ASP A 217 22.00 -9.88 -2.06
N PRO A 218 20.91 -10.18 -1.32
CA PRO A 218 20.71 -11.50 -0.77
C PRO A 218 20.48 -12.48 -1.93
N GLU A 219 21.28 -13.56 -1.97
CA GLU A 219 21.23 -14.55 -3.05
C GLU A 219 19.86 -15.25 -3.17
N ARG A 220 19.03 -15.16 -2.12
CA ARG A 220 17.75 -15.84 -1.98
C ARG A 220 16.70 -14.86 -1.45
N ALA A 221 15.46 -15.31 -1.40
CA ALA A 221 14.41 -14.55 -0.75
C ALA A 221 14.79 -14.25 0.70
N ALA A 222 14.60 -13.00 1.10
CA ALA A 222 15.03 -12.51 2.39
C ALA A 222 13.84 -12.16 3.28
N VAL A 223 14.02 -12.30 4.59
CA VAL A 223 13.08 -11.86 5.62
C VAL A 223 13.74 -10.78 6.46
N ALA A 224 13.34 -9.53 6.27
CA ALA A 224 13.77 -8.42 7.11
C ALA A 224 12.91 -8.33 8.38
N ARG A 225 13.56 -8.30 9.54
CA ARG A 225 12.91 -8.42 10.84
C ARG A 225 12.76 -7.06 11.53
N SER A 226 11.59 -6.44 11.39
CA SER A 226 11.27 -5.11 11.92
C SER A 226 9.94 -5.13 12.70
N SER A 227 9.69 -6.22 13.43
CA SER A 227 8.36 -6.50 13.95
C SER A 227 7.93 -5.48 15.00
N GLY A 228 6.74 -4.90 14.84
CA GLY A 228 6.26 -3.82 15.71
C GLY A 228 6.94 -2.46 15.48
N ASN A 229 7.92 -2.37 14.59
CA ASN A 229 8.62 -1.13 14.23
C ASN A 229 8.16 -0.63 12.86
N TRP A 230 7.16 0.25 12.86
CA TRP A 230 6.61 0.80 11.62
C TRP A 230 7.63 1.63 10.83
N LEU A 231 8.55 2.30 11.52
CA LEU A 231 9.57 3.12 10.90
C LEU A 231 10.62 2.25 10.20
N GLY A 232 11.06 1.18 10.87
CA GLY A 232 11.89 0.13 10.27
C GLY A 232 11.22 -0.46 9.03
N ARG A 233 9.92 -0.84 9.12
CA ARG A 233 9.16 -1.35 7.97
C ARG A 233 9.11 -0.37 6.80
N LEU A 234 8.81 0.90 7.08
CA LEU A 234 8.76 1.95 6.05
C LEU A 234 10.09 2.09 5.34
N SER A 235 11.17 2.25 6.11
CA SER A 235 12.50 2.47 5.57
C SER A 235 12.99 1.26 4.78
N LEU A 236 12.84 0.04 5.32
CA LEU A 236 13.22 -1.20 4.63
C LEU A 236 12.45 -1.38 3.32
N ALA A 237 11.15 -1.06 3.32
CA ALA A 237 10.34 -1.19 2.13
C ALA A 237 10.77 -0.22 1.04
N VAL A 238 10.99 1.05 1.40
CA VAL A 238 11.38 2.09 0.45
C VAL A 238 12.79 1.82 -0.10
N VAL A 239 13.77 1.56 0.77
CA VAL A 239 15.13 1.21 0.35
C VAL A 239 15.13 -0.07 -0.51
N GLY A 240 14.38 -1.09 -0.09
CA GLY A 240 14.27 -2.34 -0.84
C GLY A 240 13.71 -2.13 -2.25
N LEU A 241 12.69 -1.29 -2.40
CA LEU A 241 12.11 -0.96 -3.71
C LEU A 241 13.07 -0.13 -4.57
N GLN A 242 13.82 0.80 -3.96
CA GLN A 242 14.85 1.60 -4.63
C GLN A 242 16.02 0.74 -5.14
N LEU A 243 16.36 -0.34 -4.42
CA LEU A 243 17.33 -1.37 -4.85
C LEU A 243 16.77 -2.33 -5.91
N GLY A 244 15.46 -2.25 -6.19
CA GLY A 244 14.78 -3.03 -7.22
C GLY A 244 14.19 -4.35 -6.73
N TYR A 245 14.13 -4.59 -5.42
CA TYR A 245 13.50 -5.80 -4.87
C TYR A 245 11.98 -5.78 -5.03
N HIS A 246 11.39 -6.97 -5.04
CA HIS A 246 9.98 -7.20 -4.77
C HIS A 246 9.75 -7.20 -3.27
N VAL A 247 9.06 -6.18 -2.77
CA VAL A 247 8.84 -6.00 -1.33
C VAL A 247 7.43 -6.44 -0.97
N ILE A 248 7.35 -7.34 0.01
CA ILE A 248 6.11 -7.83 0.59
C ILE A 248 6.10 -7.44 2.07
N ILE A 249 5.14 -6.59 2.46
CA ILE A 249 4.93 -6.27 3.87
C ILE A 249 3.84 -7.16 4.45
N VAL A 250 4.13 -7.71 5.62
CA VAL A 250 3.22 -8.58 6.35
C VAL A 250 2.81 -7.95 7.68
N PRO A 251 1.56 -8.14 8.12
CA PRO A 251 1.10 -7.68 9.44
C PRO A 251 1.70 -8.56 10.54
N HIS A 252 1.75 -8.06 11.78
CA HIS A 252 2.30 -8.82 12.91
C HIS A 252 1.69 -10.22 13.09
N ASP A 253 0.41 -10.41 12.77
CA ASP A 253 -0.30 -11.69 12.92
C ASP A 253 -0.33 -12.55 11.64
N PHE A 254 0.59 -12.31 10.70
CA PHE A 254 0.68 -13.09 9.48
C PHE A 254 0.95 -14.57 9.74
N CYS A 255 0.60 -15.41 8.76
CA CYS A 255 1.02 -16.79 8.72
C CYS A 255 1.70 -17.09 7.40
N TRP A 256 2.58 -18.08 7.41
CA TRP A 256 3.30 -18.52 6.21
C TRP A 256 2.36 -18.98 5.09
N PRO A 257 1.29 -19.75 5.34
CA PRO A 257 0.29 -20.07 4.31
C PRO A 257 -0.24 -18.85 3.55
N CYS A 258 -0.53 -17.73 4.23
CA CYS A 258 -0.96 -16.49 3.56
C CYS A 258 0.11 -15.95 2.61
N ILE A 259 1.39 -16.03 2.98
CA ILE A 259 2.51 -15.66 2.10
C ILE A 259 2.54 -16.59 0.87
N GLN A 260 2.26 -17.88 1.04
CA GLN A 260 2.28 -18.85 -0.07
C GLN A 260 1.14 -18.66 -1.05
N ASP A 261 -0.08 -18.54 -0.54
CA ASP A 261 -1.26 -18.27 -1.36
C ASP A 261 -1.06 -16.97 -2.15
N TYR A 262 -0.48 -15.96 -1.49
CA TYR A 262 -0.16 -14.69 -2.11
C TYR A 262 0.90 -14.82 -3.21
N TRP A 263 2.00 -15.52 -2.94
CA TRP A 263 3.07 -15.71 -3.93
C TRP A 263 2.58 -16.47 -5.17
N LYS A 264 1.80 -17.54 -4.96
CA LYS A 264 1.13 -18.30 -6.02
C LYS A 264 0.25 -17.38 -6.89
N TYR A 265 -0.50 -16.46 -6.26
CA TYR A 265 -1.35 -15.49 -6.96
C TYR A 265 -0.54 -14.48 -7.81
N VAL A 266 0.53 -13.89 -7.24
CA VAL A 266 1.38 -12.91 -7.95
C VAL A 266 2.03 -13.55 -9.17
N ARG A 267 2.54 -14.78 -9.03
CA ARG A 267 3.12 -15.54 -10.14
C ARG A 267 2.10 -15.80 -11.24
N PHE A 268 0.88 -16.21 -10.88
CA PHE A 268 -0.18 -16.48 -11.86
C PHE A 268 -0.51 -15.23 -12.69
N ARG A 269 -0.57 -14.05 -12.05
CA ARG A 269 -0.79 -12.77 -12.75
C ARG A 269 0.37 -12.38 -13.67
N ASN A 270 1.62 -12.59 -13.25
CA ASN A 270 2.78 -12.28 -14.09
C ASN A 270 2.94 -13.28 -15.27
N SER A 271 2.48 -14.51 -15.10
CA SER A 271 2.51 -15.56 -16.14
C SER A 271 1.37 -15.43 -17.15
N THR A 272 0.29 -14.72 -16.80
CA THR A 272 -0.87 -14.51 -17.69
C THR A 272 -0.81 -13.21 -18.49
N VAL A 273 0.28 -12.44 -18.41
CA VAL A 273 0.55 -11.33 -19.34
C VAL A 273 1.17 -11.88 -20.64
N SER A 274 0.40 -12.72 -21.33
CA SER A 274 0.45 -12.91 -22.78
C SER A 274 -0.94 -13.23 -23.33
N PHE A 275 -1.99 -12.58 -22.82
CA PHE A 275 -3.27 -12.56 -23.53
C PHE A 275 -3.85 -11.16 -23.49
N ASP A 276 -4.16 -10.68 -24.69
CA ASP A 276 -4.74 -9.39 -24.98
C ASP A 276 -5.94 -9.06 -24.09
N THR A 277 -6.03 -7.78 -23.77
CA THR A 277 -7.23 -7.01 -23.43
C THR A 277 -8.52 -7.71 -23.85
N VAL A 278 -9.25 -8.31 -22.89
CA VAL A 278 -10.68 -8.60 -23.08
C VAL A 278 -11.47 -7.56 -22.31
N HIS A 279 -11.89 -6.55 -23.08
CA HIS A 279 -13.02 -5.70 -22.76
C HIS A 279 -14.23 -6.57 -22.42
N VAL A 280 -14.79 -6.41 -21.23
CA VAL A 280 -16.18 -6.79 -20.96
C VAL A 280 -17.07 -5.81 -21.73
N GLN A 281 -17.57 -6.22 -22.89
CA GLN A 281 -18.71 -5.56 -23.54
C GLN A 281 -19.83 -6.56 -23.76
N SER A 282 -20.93 -6.23 -23.07
CA SER A 282 -22.32 -6.62 -23.27
C SER A 282 -22.68 -7.01 -24.71
N LEU A 283 -23.34 -8.16 -24.83
CA LEU A 283 -24.07 -8.66 -25.99
C LEU A 283 -25.05 -7.62 -26.57
N ALA A 284 -24.84 -7.17 -27.80
CA ALA A 284 -25.92 -6.84 -28.74
C ALA A 284 -25.45 -6.73 -30.19
N SER A 285 -26.08 -7.55 -31.05
CA SER A 285 -26.31 -7.39 -32.50
C SER A 285 -25.18 -7.55 -33.54
N ARG A 286 -25.53 -8.41 -34.51
CA ARG A 286 -24.87 -8.86 -35.75
C ARG A 286 -24.61 -7.76 -36.80
N GLY A 287 -23.54 -7.91 -37.61
CA GLY A 287 -23.45 -7.37 -38.98
C GLY A 287 -22.01 -7.19 -39.51
N PRO A 288 -21.68 -7.48 -40.79
CA PRO A 288 -20.35 -7.97 -41.16
C PRO A 288 -19.39 -6.95 -41.80
N THR A 289 -18.10 -7.20 -41.53
CA THR A 289 -16.87 -7.05 -42.35
C THR A 289 -16.71 -5.85 -43.31
N LYS A 290 -15.55 -5.17 -43.20
CA LYS A 290 -14.64 -4.89 -44.33
C LYS A 290 -13.23 -4.47 -43.90
N ASN A 291 -12.26 -5.04 -44.62
CA ASN A 291 -10.80 -4.96 -44.49
C ASN A 291 -10.15 -3.58 -44.79
N VAL A 292 -8.85 -3.54 -44.44
CA VAL A 292 -7.66 -2.78 -44.93
C VAL A 292 -7.36 -1.36 -44.39
N PRO A 293 -6.07 -0.89 -44.38
CA PRO A 293 -5.35 -0.51 -43.17
C PRO A 293 -4.63 0.87 -43.24
N ASN A 294 -3.86 1.20 -42.19
CA ASN A 294 -2.68 2.07 -42.16
C ASN A 294 -2.75 3.47 -42.81
N ALA A 295 -2.72 4.53 -41.99
CA ALA A 295 -1.80 5.67 -42.21
C ALA A 295 -1.76 6.64 -41.01
N ARG A 296 -0.53 6.79 -40.48
CA ARG A 296 0.21 8.02 -40.16
C ARG A 296 -0.53 9.22 -39.53
N TRP A 297 0.01 9.58 -38.37
CA TRP A 297 -0.04 10.88 -37.74
C TRP A 297 0.51 11.98 -38.66
N ALA A 298 -0.23 13.09 -38.78
CA ALA A 298 0.32 14.43 -38.97
C ALA A 298 -0.69 15.47 -38.50
N ALA A 299 -0.16 16.45 -37.78
CA ALA A 299 -0.82 17.61 -37.19
C ALA A 299 -1.58 18.49 -38.21
N PHE A 300 -2.57 19.25 -37.74
CA PHE A 300 -2.51 20.73 -37.67
C PHE A 300 -3.87 21.30 -37.22
N ASN A 301 -3.78 22.20 -36.23
CA ASN A 301 -4.52 23.43 -35.95
C ASN A 301 -6.04 23.57 -36.19
N ASP A 302 -6.63 24.12 -35.12
CA ASP A 302 -7.59 25.21 -35.07
C ASP A 302 -8.89 25.10 -35.86
N VAL A 303 -10.01 25.27 -35.13
CA VAL A 303 -11.04 26.30 -35.35
C VAL A 303 -12.23 25.94 -34.44
N ASP A 304 -12.44 26.73 -33.39
CA ASP A 304 -13.77 26.96 -32.81
C ASP A 304 -14.55 27.84 -33.80
N PRO A 305 -15.88 27.64 -33.96
CA PRO A 305 -16.74 28.58 -33.25
C PRO A 305 -18.10 28.03 -32.77
N LEU A 306 -18.42 28.44 -31.54
CA LEU A 306 -19.68 29.06 -31.11
C LEU A 306 -21.04 28.47 -31.52
N ALA A 307 -21.80 28.19 -30.45
CA ALA A 307 -23.18 28.59 -30.20
C ALA A 307 -24.31 27.95 -31.02
N VAL A 308 -25.12 27.12 -30.34
CA VAL A 308 -26.58 27.08 -30.55
C VAL A 308 -27.28 27.00 -29.19
N SER A 309 -28.23 27.91 -29.04
CA SER A 309 -29.20 28.11 -27.96
C SER A 309 -30.36 27.10 -28.01
N GLU A 310 -31.30 27.30 -27.08
CA GLU A 310 -32.68 26.76 -27.04
C GLU A 310 -32.85 25.40 -26.36
N LYS A 311 -33.94 25.11 -25.65
CA LYS A 311 -34.97 25.81 -24.87
C LYS A 311 -35.91 24.67 -24.45
N GLU A 312 -36.61 24.84 -23.33
CA GLU A 312 -37.88 24.16 -23.00
C GLU A 312 -37.80 22.64 -22.69
N ALA A 313 -38.60 22.04 -21.82
CA ALA A 313 -39.75 22.48 -21.02
C ALA A 313 -39.91 21.56 -19.81
N LEU A 314 -40.63 22.10 -18.82
CA LEU A 314 -41.23 21.39 -17.69
C LEU A 314 -42.09 20.19 -18.12
N LYS A 315 -42.15 19.18 -17.25
CA LYS A 315 -43.41 18.56 -16.86
C LYS A 315 -43.30 17.99 -15.44
N GLU A 316 -43.99 18.68 -14.53
CA GLU A 316 -44.47 18.14 -13.26
C GLU A 316 -45.50 17.04 -13.52
N SER A 317 -45.46 15.99 -12.71
CA SER A 317 -46.67 15.26 -12.33
C SER A 317 -46.51 14.73 -10.91
N SER A 318 -47.28 15.36 -10.03
CA SER A 318 -47.74 14.93 -8.72
C SER A 318 -48.25 13.47 -8.68
N GLY A 319 -48.13 12.85 -7.52
CA GLY A 319 -48.85 11.62 -7.18
C GLY A 319 -48.44 11.12 -5.81
N ASP A 320 -49.15 11.61 -4.78
CA ASP A 320 -49.17 11.04 -3.44
C ASP A 320 -49.54 9.54 -3.47
N ASP A 321 -48.98 8.75 -2.56
CA ASP A 321 -49.77 7.80 -1.75
C ASP A 321 -48.92 7.22 -0.60
N ALA A 322 -49.48 7.33 0.60
CA ALA A 322 -48.96 6.79 1.84
C ALA A 322 -49.68 5.47 2.19
N ALA A 323 -48.91 4.42 2.47
CA ALA A 323 -49.24 3.25 3.31
C ALA A 323 -48.08 2.25 3.16
N SER A 324 -47.69 1.39 4.09
CA SER A 324 -47.88 1.18 5.52
C SER A 324 -47.09 -0.11 5.83
N VAL A 325 -46.41 -0.17 6.98
CA VAL A 325 -46.33 -1.38 7.84
C VAL A 325 -45.40 -2.54 7.43
N ASP A 326 -44.44 -2.77 8.34
CA ASP A 326 -43.78 -4.01 8.77
C ASP A 326 -42.96 -4.90 7.81
N ALA A 327 -41.64 -4.97 8.11
CA ALA A 327 -40.95 -6.24 8.27
C ALA A 327 -39.74 -6.09 9.20
N ILE A 328 -39.80 -6.81 10.31
CA ILE A 328 -38.88 -6.82 11.44
C ILE A 328 -37.70 -7.78 11.22
N ASN A 329 -36.56 -7.32 11.72
CA ASN A 329 -35.26 -7.95 11.95
C ASN A 329 -35.33 -9.32 12.68
N PRO A 330 -34.69 -10.40 12.17
CA PRO A 330 -34.62 -11.69 12.85
C PRO A 330 -33.30 -11.86 13.62
N TYR A 331 -33.21 -11.32 14.83
CA TYR A 331 -32.23 -11.75 15.84
C TYR A 331 -32.87 -11.71 17.22
N ILE A 332 -32.49 -12.68 18.06
CA ILE A 332 -32.94 -12.96 19.45
C ILE A 332 -33.95 -14.11 19.56
N ARG A 333 -33.41 -15.33 19.60
CA ARG A 333 -33.98 -16.48 20.31
C ARG A 333 -32.85 -17.45 20.66
N ASP A 334 -32.19 -17.21 21.78
CA ASP A 334 -31.34 -18.20 22.46
C ASP A 334 -31.17 -17.81 23.94
N LEU A 335 -32.26 -17.86 24.69
CA LEU A 335 -32.24 -18.01 26.13
C LEU A 335 -33.44 -18.89 26.51
N TYR A 336 -33.18 -19.86 27.40
CA TYR A 336 -34.08 -20.92 27.92
C TYR A 336 -34.02 -22.28 27.21
N ALA A 337 -33.02 -23.09 27.60
CA ALA A 337 -33.12 -24.55 27.63
C ALA A 337 -32.89 -25.03 29.08
N PRO A 338 -33.73 -25.92 29.65
CA PRO A 338 -33.66 -26.31 31.05
C PRO A 338 -32.65 -27.45 31.31
N LEU A 339 -32.10 -27.43 32.52
CA LEU A 339 -31.19 -28.40 33.11
C LEU A 339 -31.88 -29.75 33.37
N GLU A 340 -31.28 -30.85 32.89
CA GLU A 340 -31.58 -32.21 33.33
C GLU A 340 -30.37 -32.83 34.05
N THR A 341 -30.66 -33.54 35.14
CA THR A 341 -29.72 -34.20 36.07
C THR A 341 -29.24 -35.56 35.55
N PRO A 342 -28.07 -36.07 35.99
CA PRO A 342 -27.49 -37.28 35.43
C PRO A 342 -28.05 -38.55 36.10
N SER A 343 -28.47 -39.52 35.30
CA SER A 343 -28.65 -40.91 35.71
C SER A 343 -27.44 -41.74 35.26
N GLU A 344 -26.87 -42.49 36.19
CA GLU A 344 -25.83 -43.49 35.97
C GLU A 344 -26.34 -44.61 35.06
N GLU A 345 -25.80 -44.70 33.83
CA GLU A 345 -25.87 -45.91 33.02
C GLU A 345 -24.49 -46.23 32.44
N SER A 346 -24.08 -47.48 32.68
CA SER A 346 -22.86 -48.12 32.22
C SER A 346 -22.73 -48.10 30.70
N GLN A 347 -21.70 -47.43 30.17
CA GLN A 347 -21.38 -47.49 28.74
C GLN A 347 -20.80 -48.86 28.33
N PRO A 348 -21.21 -49.42 27.19
CA PRO A 348 -20.62 -50.64 26.67
C PRO A 348 -19.25 -50.33 26.05
N ILE A 349 -18.29 -51.23 26.31
CA ILE A 349 -16.86 -51.21 25.93
C ILE A 349 -16.61 -51.00 24.40
N GLY A 350 -17.66 -50.98 23.57
CA GLY A 350 -17.58 -50.71 22.13
C GLY A 350 -17.51 -49.22 21.74
N GLU A 351 -18.03 -48.28 22.53
CA GLU A 351 -18.02 -46.85 22.18
C GLU A 351 -16.65 -46.20 22.39
N THR A 352 -15.91 -46.64 23.42
CA THR A 352 -14.56 -46.13 23.70
C THR A 352 -13.57 -46.52 22.60
N LEU A 353 -13.74 -47.69 21.98
CA LEU A 353 -12.91 -48.15 20.87
C LEU A 353 -13.17 -47.34 19.58
N ARG A 354 -14.42 -46.97 19.32
CA ARG A 354 -14.81 -46.10 18.20
C ARG A 354 -14.26 -44.68 18.35
N MET A 355 -14.37 -44.09 19.55
CA MET A 355 -13.76 -42.78 19.82
C MET A 355 -12.22 -42.79 19.71
N MET A 356 -11.57 -43.91 20.04
CA MET A 356 -10.12 -44.06 19.84
C MET A 356 -9.74 -44.21 18.37
N GLN A 357 -10.53 -44.93 17.57
CA GLN A 357 -10.32 -45.04 16.12
C GLN A 357 -10.59 -43.72 15.39
N ASP A 358 -11.63 -42.98 15.77
CA ASP A 358 -11.93 -41.66 15.20
C ASP A 358 -10.85 -40.64 15.57
N ARG A 359 -10.28 -40.73 16.79
CA ARG A 359 -9.10 -39.93 17.19
C ARG A 359 -7.84 -40.32 16.44
N ALA A 360 -7.62 -41.61 16.18
CA ALA A 360 -6.47 -42.08 15.40
C ALA A 360 -6.58 -41.64 13.94
N GLN A 361 -7.75 -41.76 13.31
CA GLN A 361 -8.00 -41.29 11.95
C GLN A 361 -7.93 -39.75 11.85
N SER A 362 -8.45 -39.03 12.85
CA SER A 362 -8.31 -37.57 12.92
C SER A 362 -6.84 -37.15 13.09
N ALA A 363 -6.06 -37.90 13.86
CA ALA A 363 -4.62 -37.67 14.02
C ALA A 363 -3.83 -38.00 12.73
N GLU A 364 -4.16 -39.08 12.04
CA GLU A 364 -3.57 -39.43 10.74
C GLU A 364 -3.92 -38.40 9.66
N THR A 365 -5.17 -37.93 9.59
CA THR A 365 -5.57 -36.88 8.64
C THR A 365 -4.89 -35.55 8.93
N LYS A 366 -4.65 -35.24 10.22
CA LYS A 366 -3.94 -34.03 10.66
C LYS A 366 -2.43 -34.14 10.41
N ALA A 367 -1.86 -35.34 10.50
CA ALA A 367 -0.48 -35.63 10.14
C ALA A 367 -0.26 -35.56 8.62
N GLN A 368 -1.16 -36.16 7.82
CA GLN A 368 -1.13 -36.10 6.36
C GLN A 368 -1.23 -34.66 5.84
N LYS A 369 -2.13 -33.86 6.43
CA LYS A 369 -2.28 -32.44 6.10
C LYS A 369 -1.06 -31.60 6.49
N SER A 370 -0.29 -32.02 7.49
CA SER A 370 0.96 -31.34 7.90
C SER A 370 2.15 -31.68 6.99
N THR A 371 2.20 -32.90 6.43
CA THR A 371 3.22 -33.30 5.45
C THR A 371 2.99 -32.66 4.08
N ASP A 372 1.75 -32.60 3.59
CA ASP A 372 1.45 -31.95 2.31
C ASP A 372 1.75 -30.43 2.33
N THR A 373 1.53 -29.76 3.48
CA THR A 373 1.90 -28.34 3.63
C THR A 373 3.41 -28.11 3.65
N SER A 374 4.22 -29.10 4.03
CA SER A 374 5.68 -28.96 4.10
C SER A 374 6.30 -28.95 2.70
N ASP A 375 5.86 -29.87 1.82
CA ASP A 375 6.37 -29.98 0.45
C ASP A 375 5.98 -28.77 -0.41
N ASP A 376 4.73 -28.29 -0.27
CA ASP A 376 4.26 -27.06 -0.91
C ASP A 376 5.04 -25.81 -0.48
N SER A 377 5.45 -25.76 0.80
CA SER A 377 6.26 -24.67 1.35
C SER A 377 7.65 -24.65 0.74
N GLU A 378 8.29 -25.81 0.63
CA GLU A 378 9.65 -25.91 0.11
C GLU A 378 9.72 -25.56 -1.39
N GLN A 379 8.73 -25.99 -2.17
CA GLN A 379 8.65 -25.63 -3.59
C GLN A 379 8.45 -24.12 -3.78
N MET A 380 7.55 -23.51 -3.02
CA MET A 380 7.36 -22.05 -3.08
C MET A 380 8.66 -21.31 -2.74
N LEU A 381 9.37 -21.73 -1.71
CA LEU A 381 10.59 -21.06 -1.26
C LEU A 381 11.73 -21.17 -2.29
N LYS A 382 11.83 -22.30 -3.01
CA LYS A 382 12.73 -22.42 -4.17
C LYS A 382 12.38 -21.41 -5.26
N GLU A 383 11.09 -21.25 -5.56
CA GLU A 383 10.61 -20.31 -6.58
C GLU A 383 10.75 -18.85 -6.14
N MET A 384 10.62 -18.55 -4.85
CA MET A 384 10.92 -17.24 -4.29
C MET A 384 12.42 -16.94 -4.31
N GLY A 385 13.26 -17.93 -4.05
CA GLY A 385 14.73 -17.82 -4.08
C GLY A 385 15.30 -17.54 -5.47
N GLU A 386 14.56 -17.76 -6.55
CA GLU A 386 14.93 -17.34 -7.91
C GLU A 386 14.63 -15.85 -8.18
N GLY A 387 13.87 -15.20 -7.28
CA GLY A 387 13.51 -13.77 -7.37
C GLY A 387 14.16 -12.94 -6.27
N ARG A 388 14.49 -11.69 -6.61
CA ARG A 388 14.89 -10.65 -5.65
C ARG A 388 13.70 -10.23 -4.77
N VAL A 389 13.32 -11.04 -3.79
CA VAL A 389 12.13 -10.85 -2.95
C VAL A 389 12.53 -10.61 -1.50
N ILE A 390 11.92 -9.60 -0.88
CA ILE A 390 12.10 -9.27 0.53
C ILE A 390 10.73 -9.25 1.22
N ILE A 391 10.59 -10.09 2.23
CA ILE A 391 9.45 -10.11 3.14
C ILE A 391 9.83 -9.25 4.35
N ILE A 392 8.99 -8.28 4.72
CA ILE A 392 9.23 -7.40 5.86
C ILE A 392 8.15 -7.63 6.90
N CYS A 393 8.58 -8.03 8.10
CA CYS A 393 7.71 -8.36 9.23
C CYS A 393 7.75 -7.32 10.35
#